data_AF-A0A3C0DM47-F1
#
_entry.id   AF-A0A3C0DM47-F1
#
_cell.length_a   1.000
_cell.length_b   1.000
_cell.length_c   1.000
_cell.angle_alpha   90.00
_cell.angle_beta   90.00
_cell.angle_gamma   90.00
#
_symmetry.space_group_name_H-M   'P 1'
#
loop_
_entity.id
_entity.type
_entity.pdbx_description
1 polymer ?
#
loop_
_entity_poly.entity_id
_entity_poly.type
_entity_poly.pdbx_seq_one_letter_code
_entity_poly.pdbx_strand_id
1 'polypeptide(L)'
;MSAIKAGDYVGRKSYGMDIVFNVKRIEETESRGAKTGTAIALLRAFEFRLMASAPLDDLVVLEPERFREVISRSEANMSRRTDYCLERRTPLNRAPGSESGAE
;
A
#
# COMPACT_ATOMS: atom_id res chain seq x y z
N MET A 1 6.49 6.53 -24.95
CA MET A 1 6.26 6.24 -23.54
C MET A 1 6.86 7.37 -22.72
N SER A 2 6.08 8.01 -21.88
CA SER A 2 6.54 9.08 -20.98
C SER A 2 7.61 8.50 -20.05
N ALA A 3 8.74 9.19 -19.90
CA ALA A 3 9.71 8.81 -18.90
C ALA A 3 9.12 9.02 -17.50
N ILE A 4 9.22 8.00 -16.64
CA ILE A 4 8.79 8.09 -15.23
C ILE A 4 9.64 9.13 -14.53
N LYS A 5 9.01 10.03 -13.79
CA LYS A 5 9.69 11.10 -13.03
C LYS A 5 9.26 11.11 -11.56
N ALA A 6 10.04 11.83 -10.75
CA ALA A 6 9.64 12.12 -9.38
C ALA A 6 8.28 12.84 -9.36
N GLY A 7 7.40 12.43 -8.44
CA GLY A 7 6.03 12.91 -8.33
C GLY A 7 4.97 12.01 -8.97
N ASP A 8 5.35 11.13 -9.89
CA ASP A 8 4.38 10.26 -10.56
C ASP A 8 3.82 9.19 -9.60
N TYR A 9 2.58 8.79 -9.85
CA TYR A 9 1.95 7.66 -9.18
C TYR A 9 2.13 6.40 -10.03
N VAL A 10 2.70 5.37 -9.42
CA VAL A 10 3.12 4.15 -10.10
C VAL A 10 2.69 2.91 -9.32
N GLY A 11 2.46 1.83 -10.06
CA GLY A 11 2.33 0.47 -9.53
C GLY A 11 3.57 -0.34 -9.88
N ARG A 12 3.88 -1.36 -9.05
CA ARG A 12 4.94 -2.33 -9.33
C ARG A 12 4.38 -3.57 -10.02
N LYS A 13 4.91 -3.94 -11.18
CA LYS A 13 4.48 -5.13 -11.94
C LYS A 13 4.72 -6.41 -11.15
N SER A 14 5.89 -6.52 -10.52
CA SER A 14 6.31 -7.68 -9.73
C SER A 14 5.40 -8.00 -8.54
N TYR A 15 4.64 -7.02 -8.04
CA TYR A 15 3.67 -7.18 -6.95
C TYR A 15 2.22 -7.13 -7.43
N GLY A 16 1.97 -7.20 -8.75
CA GLY A 16 0.62 -7.19 -9.31
C GLY A 16 -0.09 -5.84 -9.26
N MET A 17 0.64 -4.74 -9.03
CA MET A 17 0.11 -3.38 -8.98
C MET A 17 -1.04 -3.22 -7.97
N ASP A 18 -0.87 -3.82 -6.80
CA ASP A 18 -1.82 -3.87 -5.69
C ASP A 18 -1.65 -2.71 -4.69
N ILE A 19 -0.52 -2.01 -4.74
CA ILE A 19 -0.20 -0.85 -3.93
C ILE A 19 0.16 0.32 -4.84
N VAL A 20 -0.40 1.48 -4.53
CA VAL A 20 -0.03 2.75 -5.18
C VAL A 20 1.22 3.34 -4.52
N PHE A 21 2.23 3.63 -5.33
CA PHE A 21 3.45 4.31 -4.90
C PHE A 21 3.57 5.68 -5.55
N ASN A 22 4.14 6.63 -4.83
CA ASN A 22 4.65 7.89 -5.35
C ASN A 22 6.17 7.79 -5.55
N VAL A 23 6.65 8.19 -6.72
CA VAL A 23 8.10 8.23 -7.00
C VAL A 23 8.73 9.42 -6.26
N LYS A 24 9.61 9.14 -5.32
CA LYS A 24 10.31 10.18 -4.54
C LYS A 24 11.52 10.73 -5.27
N ARG A 25 12.38 9.84 -5.74
CA ARG A 25 13.56 10.19 -6.55
C ARG A 25 14.00 8.96 -7.34
N ILE A 26 14.77 9.20 -8.40
CA ILE A 26 15.39 8.17 -9.20
C ILE A 26 16.89 8.32 -9.02
N GLU A 27 17.54 7.23 -8.67
CA GLU A 27 18.99 7.14 -8.50
C GLU A 27 19.56 6.38 -9.69
N GLU A 28 20.46 7.01 -10.42
CA GLU A 28 21.19 6.38 -11.51
C GLU A 28 22.39 5.62 -10.94
N THR A 29 22.47 4.33 -11.21
CA THR A 29 23.65 3.55 -10.82
C THR A 29 24.74 3.79 -11.87
N GLU A 30 25.67 4.71 -11.60
CA GLU A 30 26.90 4.88 -12.38
C GLU A 30 27.81 3.66 -12.19
N SER A 31 27.56 2.57 -12.91
CA SER A 31 28.46 1.43 -12.90
C SER A 31 29.53 1.59 -13.99
N ARG A 32 30.75 1.95 -13.57
CA ARG A 32 31.96 1.64 -14.33
C ARG A 32 32.06 0.12 -14.49
N GLY A 33 31.57 -0.42 -15.60
CA GLY A 33 31.83 -1.80 -16.03
C GLY A 33 30.72 -2.84 -15.82
N ALA A 34 29.59 -2.51 -15.19
CA ALA A 34 28.37 -3.31 -15.25
C ALA A 34 27.35 -2.58 -16.13
N LYS A 35 26.60 -3.33 -16.95
CA LYS A 35 25.66 -2.84 -17.97
C LYS A 35 25.06 -1.46 -17.61
N THR A 36 25.44 -0.47 -18.39
CA THR A 36 24.99 0.91 -18.33
C THR A 36 23.47 0.98 -18.15
N GLY A 37 22.97 1.67 -17.13
CA GLY A 37 21.58 2.15 -17.12
C GLY A 37 20.57 1.48 -16.19
N THR A 38 20.97 0.74 -15.15
CA THR A 38 19.98 0.26 -14.15
C THR A 38 19.67 1.38 -13.14
N ALA A 39 18.75 2.27 -13.51
CA ALA A 39 18.26 3.29 -12.59
C ALA A 39 17.23 2.70 -11.63
N ILE A 40 17.37 3.03 -10.35
CA ILE A 40 16.51 2.56 -9.26
C ILE A 40 15.66 3.74 -8.78
N ALA A 41 14.35 3.55 -8.75
CA ALA A 41 13.42 4.50 -8.18
C ALA A 41 13.21 4.22 -6.70
N LEU A 42 13.28 5.27 -5.87
CA LEU A 42 12.80 5.25 -4.51
C LEU A 42 11.33 5.64 -4.46
N LEU A 43 10.55 4.83 -3.78
CA LEU A 43 9.10 4.86 -3.78
C LEU A 43 8.56 5.04 -2.36
N ARG A 44 7.46 5.78 -2.25
CA ARG A 44 6.67 5.89 -1.03
C ARG A 44 5.26 5.38 -1.30
N ALA A 45 4.80 4.39 -0.54
CA ALA A 45 3.41 3.95 -0.64
C ALA A 45 2.47 5.10 -0.23
N PHE A 46 1.34 5.20 -0.92
CA PHE A 46 0.35 6.27 -0.68
C PHE A 46 -0.42 6.04 0.62
N GLU A 47 -0.93 4.82 0.83
CA GLU A 47 -1.81 4.47 1.96
C GLU A 47 -1.05 3.94 3.18
N PHE A 48 0.18 3.47 2.98
CA PHE A 48 0.96 2.79 4.00
C PHE A 48 2.23 3.58 4.34
N ARG A 49 2.69 3.46 5.58
CA ARG A 49 4.03 3.92 5.98
C ARG A 49 5.09 2.93 5.48
N LEU A 50 5.20 2.80 4.16
CA LEU A 50 6.09 1.86 3.48
C LEU A 50 6.96 2.61 2.47
N MET A 51 8.28 2.48 2.59
CA MET A 51 9.24 2.88 1.56
C MET A 51 9.70 1.63 0.80
N ALA A 52 9.95 1.77 -0.48
CA ALA A 52 10.51 0.70 -1.30
C ALA A 52 11.48 1.25 -2.34
N SER A 53 12.37 0.40 -2.84
CA SER A 53 13.15 0.66 -4.05
C SER A 53 12.74 -0.33 -5.14
N ALA A 54 12.76 0.12 -6.40
CA ALA A 54 12.43 -0.72 -7.55
C ALA A 54 13.16 -0.24 -8.81
N PRO A 55 13.51 -1.15 -9.73
CA PRO A 55 14.02 -0.75 -11.05
C PRO A 55 12.91 -0.06 -11.86
N LEU A 56 13.27 0.91 -12.71
CA LEU A 56 12.31 1.64 -13.54
C LEU A 56 11.46 0.71 -14.42
N ASP A 57 12.03 -0.39 -14.92
CA ASP A 57 11.32 -1.34 -15.79
C ASP A 57 10.18 -2.10 -15.08
N ASP A 58 10.25 -2.21 -13.75
CA ASP A 58 9.20 -2.81 -12.91
C ASP A 58 8.03 -1.85 -12.66
N LEU A 59 8.17 -0.57 -13.03
CA LEU A 59 7.17 0.45 -12.75
C LEU A 59 6.23 0.69 -13.91
N VAL A 60 4.97 0.99 -13.57
CA VAL A 60 3.93 1.40 -14.50
C VAL A 60 3.25 2.63 -13.93
N VAL A 61 3.17 3.71 -14.71
CA VAL A 61 2.37 4.89 -14.34
C VAL A 61 0.90 4.49 -14.28
N LEU A 62 0.25 4.79 -13.17
CA LEU A 62 -1.15 4.46 -12.97
C LEU A 62 -2.04 5.53 -13.60
N GLU A 63 -2.99 5.09 -14.41
CA GLU A 63 -4.09 5.93 -14.86
C GLU A 63 -5.02 6.29 -13.67
N PRO A 64 -5.70 7.44 -13.70
CA PRO A 64 -6.55 7.90 -12.60
C PRO A 64 -7.63 6.90 -12.18
N GLU A 65 -8.22 6.16 -13.12
CA GLU A 65 -9.23 5.14 -12.86
C GLU A 65 -8.63 3.99 -12.06
N ARG A 66 -7.45 3.50 -12.49
CA ARG A 66 -6.76 2.40 -11.83
C ARG A 66 -6.24 2.82 -10.46
N PHE A 67 -5.75 4.05 -10.31
CA PHE A 67 -5.39 4.62 -9.02
C PHE A 67 -6.55 4.49 -8.04
N ARG A 68 -7.74 5.01 -8.40
CA ARG A 68 -8.92 4.99 -7.53
C ARG A 68 -9.33 3.57 -7.16
N GLU A 69 -9.33 2.65 -8.14
CA GLU A 69 -9.68 1.25 -7.91
C GLU A 69 -8.78 0.59 -6.85
N VAL A 70 -7.47 0.80 -6.96
CA VAL A 70 -6.49 0.20 -6.03
C VAL A 70 -6.69 0.75 -4.61
N ILE A 71 -6.85 2.08 -4.47
CA ILE A 71 -7.10 2.72 -3.17
C ILE A 71 -8.40 2.18 -2.55
N SER A 72 -9.52 2.22 -3.28
CA SER A 72 -10.81 1.75 -2.75
C SER A 72 -10.77 0.27 -2.33
N ARG A 73 -10.04 -0.58 -3.07
CA ARG A 73 -9.84 -1.98 -2.70
C ARG A 73 -9.02 -2.11 -1.41
N SER A 74 -7.95 -1.33 -1.28
CA SER A 74 -7.08 -1.34 -0.10
C SER A 74 -7.84 -0.85 1.15
N GLU A 75 -8.60 0.24 1.04
CA GLU A 75 -9.47 0.75 2.11
C GLU A 75 -10.51 -0.28 2.56
N ALA A 76 -11.21 -0.92 1.61
CA ALA A 76 -12.18 -1.97 1.93
C ALA A 76 -11.54 -3.17 2.65
N ASN A 77 -10.33 -3.57 2.23
CA ASN A 77 -9.58 -4.62 2.91
C ASN A 77 -9.15 -4.22 4.32
N MET A 78 -8.75 -2.97 4.53
CA MET A 78 -8.38 -2.43 5.84
C MET A 78 -9.59 -2.33 6.78
N SER A 79 -10.74 -1.89 6.27
CA SER A 79 -12.00 -1.84 7.03
C SER A 79 -12.39 -3.22 7.52
N ARG A 80 -12.49 -4.21 6.62
CA ARG A 80 -12.85 -5.59 6.98
C ARG A 80 -11.95 -6.18 8.07
N ARG A 81 -10.64 -5.92 8.00
CA ARG A 81 -9.68 -6.37 9.01
C ARG A 81 -9.89 -5.66 10.35
N THR A 82 -10.20 -4.36 10.31
CA THR A 82 -10.47 -3.56 11.50
C THR A 82 -11.77 -4.01 12.17
N ASP A 83 -12.84 -4.18 11.40
CA ASP A 83 -14.14 -4.66 11.87
C ASP A 83 -14.02 -6.01 12.56
N TYR A 84 -13.34 -6.97 11.92
CA TYR A 84 -13.04 -8.27 12.52
C TYR A 84 -12.27 -8.18 13.84
N CYS A 85 -11.31 -7.24 13.95
CA CYS A 85 -10.57 -7.04 15.19
C CYS A 85 -11.42 -6.38 16.29
N LEU A 86 -12.33 -5.48 15.92
CA LEU A 86 -13.24 -4.79 16.85
C LEU A 86 -14.33 -5.72 17.35
N GLU A 87 -14.94 -6.52 16.49
CA GLU A 87 -15.93 -7.54 16.86
C GLU A 87 -15.38 -8.50 17.93
N ARG A 88 -14.12 -8.92 17.77
CA ARG A 88 -13.41 -9.75 18.78
C ARG A 88 -13.04 -9.01 20.07
N ARG A 89 -12.96 -7.67 20.03
CA ARG A 89 -12.67 -6.81 21.18
C ARG A 89 -13.92 -6.39 21.94
N THR A 90 -15.12 -6.66 21.41
CA THR A 90 -16.36 -6.50 22.17
C THR A 90 -16.23 -7.41 23.40
N PRO A 91 -16.10 -6.84 24.62
CA PRO A 91 -16.03 -7.68 25.80
C PRO A 91 -17.34 -8.47 25.87
N LEU A 92 -17.29 -9.69 26.38
CA LEU A 92 -18.45 -10.43 26.90
C LEU A 92 -19.06 -9.69 28.12
N ASN A 93 -19.28 -8.38 28.02
CA ASN A 93 -19.99 -7.59 29.00
C ASN A 93 -21.48 -7.64 28.68
N ARG A 94 -22.05 -8.82 28.91
CA ARG A 94 -23.42 -9.01 29.35
C ARG A 94 -23.49 -10.40 29.94
N ALA A 95 -22.98 -10.54 31.17
CA ALA A 95 -23.55 -11.53 32.05
C ALA A 95 -25.01 -11.09 32.30
N PRO A 96 -26.02 -11.89 31.93
CA PRO A 96 -27.40 -11.57 32.25
C PRO A 96 -27.61 -11.75 33.76
N GLY A 97 -28.17 -10.71 34.38
CA GLY A 97 -28.98 -10.76 35.60
C GLY A 97 -28.50 -11.65 36.75
N SER A 98 -27.96 -11.02 37.79
CA SER A 98 -28.30 -11.41 39.17
C SER A 98 -29.24 -10.36 39.76
N GLU A 99 -30.41 -10.20 39.15
CA GLU A 99 -31.60 -9.83 39.91
C GLU A 99 -32.20 -11.14 40.42
N SER A 100 -31.91 -11.50 41.67
CA SER A 100 -32.69 -12.49 42.41
C SER A 100 -32.60 -12.13 43.89
N GLY A 101 -33.72 -11.65 44.44
CA GLY A 101 -33.88 -11.33 45.85
C GLY A 101 -34.04 -12.54 46.76
N ALA A 102 -34.65 -12.27 47.93
CA ALA A 102 -34.84 -13.12 49.12
C ALA A 102 -33.63 -13.06 50.07
N GLU A 103 -33.70 -12.62 51.33
CA GLU A 103 -34.78 -12.26 52.28
C GLU A 103 -34.27 -11.15 53.23
#